data_AF-A0A920U0Q7-F1
#
_entry.id   AF-A0A920U0Q7-F1
#
_cell.length_a   1.000
_cell.length_b   1.000
_cell.length_c   1.000
_cell.angle_alpha   90.00
_cell.angle_beta   90.00
_cell.angle_gamma   90.00
#
_symmetry.space_group_name_H-M   'P 1'
#
loop_
_entity.id
_entity.type
_entity.pdbx_description
1 polymer ?
#
loop_
_entity_poly.entity_id
_entity_poly.type
_entity_poly.pdbx_seq_one_letter_code
_entity_poly.pdbx_strand_id
1 'polypeptide(L)'
;MTFVFDCQQAVAHHPLTLDISGVTFRPEGAGYIALLAPGPDENPWSFDFDIDYTVFNRRIWPALAQRIPAFEAIKLKVPGLATWPLTILTIMPFLVPTRL
;
A
#
# COMPACT_ATOMS: atom_id res chain seq x y z
N MET A 1 0.33 -12.05 -1.03
CA MET A 1 1.39 -11.20 -1.62
C MET A 1 1.85 -10.16 -0.61
N THR A 2 3.13 -9.76 -0.60
CA THR A 2 3.73 -8.87 0.41
C THR A 2 4.39 -7.66 -0.25
N PHE A 3 4.16 -6.47 0.30
CA PHE A 3 4.69 -5.21 -0.19
C PHE A 3 5.29 -4.38 0.96
N VAL A 4 6.34 -3.63 0.67
CA VAL A 4 6.96 -2.67 1.59
C VAL A 4 6.66 -1.27 1.10
N PHE A 5 6.27 -0.36 1.98
CA PHE A 5 6.01 1.03 1.61
C PHE A 5 6.43 1.99 2.71
N ASP A 6 6.64 3.25 2.31
CA ASP A 6 6.87 4.36 3.23
C ASP A 6 5.64 5.23 3.36
N CYS A 7 5.49 5.82 4.54
CA CYS A 7 4.53 6.86 4.85
C CYS A 7 5.30 8.08 5.36
N GLN A 8 5.06 9.27 4.79
CA GLN A 8 5.75 10.49 5.21
C GLN A 8 5.29 10.98 6.59
N GLN A 9 4.03 10.70 6.95
CA GLN A 9 3.48 11.06 8.24
C GLN A 9 3.72 9.93 9.24
N ALA A 10 4.21 10.30 10.43
CA ALA A 10 4.29 9.39 11.55
C ALA A 10 2.87 8.95 11.92
N VAL A 11 2.59 7.66 11.81
CA VAL A 11 1.36 7.07 12.30
C VAL A 11 1.60 6.70 13.77
N ALA A 12 0.64 7.02 14.64
CA ALA A 12 0.69 6.59 16.04
C ALA A 12 0.90 5.07 16.12
N HIS A 13 1.58 4.60 17.17
CA HIS A 13 2.00 3.20 17.30
C HIS A 13 0.81 2.25 17.06
N HIS A 14 0.82 1.58 15.91
CA HIS A 14 -0.26 0.72 15.48
C HIS A 14 0.20 -0.74 15.57
N PRO A 15 -0.53 -1.62 16.28
CA PRO A 15 -0.20 -3.05 16.29
C PRO A 15 -0.41 -3.65 14.90
N LEU A 16 0.06 -4.89 14.72
CA LEU A 16 -0.30 -5.71 13.58
C LEU A 16 -1.82 -5.66 13.37
N THR A 17 -2.23 -5.26 12.17
CA THR A 17 -3.64 -5.05 11.83
C THR A 17 -4.06 -6.03 10.76
N LEU A 18 -5.17 -6.70 11.01
CA LEU A 18 -5.85 -7.58 10.08
C LEU A 18 -7.17 -6.92 9.69
N ASP A 19 -7.34 -6.58 8.41
CA ASP A 19 -8.57 -5.99 7.89
C ASP A 19 -9.46 -7.07 7.23
N ILE A 20 -10.78 -6.88 7.30
CA ILE A 20 -11.76 -7.81 6.72
C ILE A 20 -11.68 -7.88 5.20
N SER A 21 -11.06 -6.89 4.54
CA SER A 21 -10.73 -6.93 3.10
C SER A 21 -9.66 -7.97 2.73
N GLY A 22 -9.01 -8.59 3.73
CA GLY A 22 -7.85 -9.46 3.55
C GLY A 22 -6.52 -8.72 3.47
N VAL A 23 -6.54 -7.39 3.60
CA VAL A 23 -5.33 -6.57 3.72
C VAL A 23 -4.84 -6.57 5.17
N THR A 24 -3.55 -6.75 5.35
CA THR A 24 -2.91 -6.71 6.66
C THR A 24 -1.74 -5.75 6.59
N PHE A 25 -1.41 -5.08 7.69
CA PHE A 25 -0.18 -4.28 7.75
C PHE A 25 0.40 -4.21 9.16
N ARG A 26 1.69 -3.94 9.23
CA ARG A 26 2.42 -3.67 10.47
C ARG A 26 3.57 -2.69 10.21
N PRO A 27 3.98 -1.90 11.22
CA PRO A 27 5.24 -1.18 11.14
C PRO A 27 6.43 -2.14 11.03
N GLU A 28 7.43 -1.76 10.24
CA GLU A 28 8.71 -2.46 10.11
C GLU A 28 9.84 -1.43 9.91
N GLY A 29 10.72 -1.31 10.92
CA GLY A 29 11.78 -0.31 10.90
C GLY A 29 11.22 1.11 10.70
N ALA A 30 11.70 1.81 9.66
CA ALA A 30 11.25 3.17 9.31
C ALA A 30 10.01 3.21 8.40
N GLY A 31 9.47 2.06 7.99
CA GLY A 31 8.34 1.97 7.07
C GLY A 31 7.31 0.95 7.53
N TYR A 32 6.61 0.38 6.56
CA TYR A 32 5.52 -0.57 6.79
C TYR A 32 5.61 -1.73 5.83
N ILE A 33 5.10 -2.87 6.29
CA ILE A 33 4.82 -4.03 5.44
C ILE A 33 3.31 -4.17 5.35
N ALA A 34 2.79 -4.34 4.13
CA ALA A 34 1.44 -4.79 3.88
C ALA A 34 1.42 -6.16 3.22
N LEU A 35 0.42 -6.96 3.55
CA LEU A 35 0.14 -8.21 2.88
C LEU A 35 -1.31 -8.24 2.42
N LEU A 36 -1.54 -8.93 1.31
CA LEU A 36 -2.85 -9.28 0.82
C LEU A 36 -3.01 -10.80 0.86
N ALA A 37 -4.02 -11.26 1.60
CA ALA A 37 -4.48 -12.64 1.54
C ALA A 37 -5.22 -12.91 0.22
N PRO A 38 -5.11 -14.13 -0.34
CA PRO A 38 -5.94 -14.53 -1.47
C PRO A 38 -7.41 -14.35 -1.16
N GLY A 39 -8.18 -13.89 -2.14
CA GLY A 39 -9.63 -13.86 -2.10
C GLY A 39 -10.22 -15.27 -2.13
N PRO A 40 -11.55 -15.41 -1.88
CA PRO A 40 -12.22 -16.71 -1.79
C PRO A 40 -12.06 -17.59 -3.04
N ASP A 41 -12.01 -16.97 -4.21
CA ASP A 41 -11.89 -17.64 -5.51
C ASP A 41 -10.43 -17.73 -6.02
N GLU A 42 -9.47 -17.18 -5.28
CA GLU A 42 -8.05 -17.18 -5.65
C GLU A 42 -7.34 -18.41 -5.08
N ASN A 43 -6.48 -19.06 -5.86
CA ASN A 43 -5.73 -20.23 -5.40
C ASN A 43 -4.67 -19.81 -4.36
N PRO A 44 -4.76 -20.28 -3.09
CA PRO A 44 -3.79 -19.95 -2.07
C PRO A 44 -2.43 -20.63 -2.29
N TRP A 45 -2.36 -21.67 -3.12
CA TRP A 45 -1.16 -22.49 -3.37
C TRP A 45 -0.58 -22.19 -4.76
N SER A 46 -0.64 -20.94 -5.18
CA SER A 46 -0.02 -20.52 -6.43
C SER A 46 1.50 -20.72 -6.38
N PHE A 47 2.05 -21.32 -7.44
CA PHE A 47 3.49 -21.40 -7.69
C PHE A 47 3.97 -20.31 -8.66
N ASP A 48 3.09 -19.34 -8.96
CA ASP A 48 3.46 -18.14 -9.69
C ASP A 48 4.15 -17.16 -8.73
N PHE A 49 5.40 -16.83 -9.04
CA PHE A 49 6.23 -15.91 -8.26
C PHE A 49 6.31 -14.52 -8.89
N ASP A 50 5.66 -14.31 -10.04
CA ASP A 50 5.59 -12.98 -10.64
C ASP A 50 4.72 -12.07 -9.77
N ILE A 51 5.28 -10.90 -9.44
CA ILE A 51 4.62 -9.93 -8.59
C ILE A 51 3.73 -9.04 -9.45
N ASP A 52 2.41 -9.19 -9.32
CA ASP A 52 1.46 -8.21 -9.85
C ASP A 52 1.45 -6.96 -8.96
N TYR A 53 2.30 -5.99 -9.32
CA TYR A 53 2.38 -4.69 -8.65
C TYR A 53 1.09 -3.87 -8.74
N THR A 54 0.19 -4.16 -9.68
CA THR A 54 -1.08 -3.43 -9.82
C THR A 54 -2.04 -3.72 -8.66
N VAL A 55 -1.91 -4.88 -8.03
CA VAL A 55 -2.66 -5.28 -6.83
C VAL A 55 -2.49 -4.28 -5.70
N PHE A 56 -1.30 -3.67 -5.58
CA PHE A 56 -1.07 -2.65 -4.56
C PHE A 56 -2.04 -1.48 -4.72
N ASN A 57 -2.13 -0.89 -5.91
CA ASN A 57 -3.01 0.25 -6.18
C ASN A 57 -4.50 -0.13 -6.17
N ARG A 58 -4.83 -1.36 -6.58
CA ARG A 58 -6.23 -1.80 -6.74
C ARG A 58 -6.87 -2.30 -5.46
N ARG A 59 -6.11 -2.95 -4.57
CA ARG A 59 -6.65 -3.62 -3.36
C ARG A 59 -6.03 -3.11 -2.07
N ILE A 60 -4.70 -3.00 -2.03
CA ILE A 60 -3.98 -2.69 -0.77
C ILE A 60 -4.12 -1.21 -0.40
N TRP A 61 -3.71 -0.30 -1.29
CA TRP A 61 -3.72 1.13 -1.00
C TRP A 61 -5.11 1.68 -0.64
N PRO A 62 -6.20 1.34 -1.35
CA PRO A 62 -7.54 1.81 -0.97
C PRO A 62 -7.94 1.37 0.44
N ALA A 63 -7.67 0.12 0.82
CA ALA A 63 -7.99 -0.39 2.15
C ALA A 63 -7.15 0.31 3.25
N LEU A 64 -5.87 0.54 2.98
CA LEU A 64 -4.98 1.25 3.89
C LEU A 64 -5.38 2.72 4.07
N ALA A 65 -5.64 3.43 2.98
CA ALA A 65 -6.03 4.84 2.97
C ALA A 65 -7.38 5.07 3.65
N GLN A 66 -8.35 4.17 3.44
CA GLN A 66 -9.64 4.22 4.14
C GLN A 66 -9.51 4.09 5.66
N ARG A 67 -8.55 3.29 6.12
CA ARG A 67 -8.38 2.99 7.54
C ARG A 67 -7.52 4.04 8.25
N ILE A 68 -6.46 4.48 7.60
CA ILE A 68 -5.49 5.43 8.16
C ILE A 68 -5.33 6.54 7.13
N PRO A 69 -5.91 7.74 7.36
CA PRO A 69 -5.81 8.86 6.42
C PRO A 69 -4.37 9.25 6.06
N ALA A 70 -3.42 9.06 6.99
CA ALA A 70 -1.99 9.28 6.70
C ALA A 70 -1.45 8.39 5.57
N PHE A 71 -2.12 7.26 5.28
CA PHE A 71 -1.76 6.35 4.20
C PHE A 71 -2.26 6.77 2.81
N GLU A 72 -2.99 7.89 2.67
CA GLU A 72 -3.38 8.42 1.35
C GLU A 72 -2.18 8.72 0.46
N ALA A 73 -1.04 9.13 1.03
CA ALA A 73 0.16 9.56 0.30
C ALA A 73 1.35 8.57 0.38
N ILE A 74 1.08 7.26 0.54
CA ILE A 74 2.15 6.24 0.66
C ILE A 74 2.91 6.01 -0.65
N LYS A 75 4.19 5.64 -0.52
CA LYS A 75 5.06 5.30 -1.65
C LYS A 75 5.52 3.85 -1.54
N LEU A 76 5.25 3.07 -2.58
CA LEU A 76 5.68 1.67 -2.67
C LEU A 76 7.21 1.58 -2.85
N LYS A 77 7.86 0.70 -2.11
CA LYS A 77 9.28 0.34 -2.27
C LYS A 77 9.38 -0.90 -3.15
N VAL A 78 9.95 -0.75 -4.36
CA VAL A 78 10.23 -1.86 -5.27
C VAL A 78 11.72 -2.19 -5.22
N PRO A 79 12.13 -3.44 -4.94
CA PRO A 79 13.55 -3.82 -4.98
C PRO A 79 14.09 -3.80 -6.42
N GLY A 80 15.23 -3.15 -6.66
CA GLY A 80 16.05 -3.36 -7.87
C GLY A 80 15.93 -2.35 -9.02
N LEU A 81 15.07 -1.32 -8.94
CA LEU A 81 15.06 -0.21 -9.89
C LEU A 81 15.46 1.09 -9.19
N ALA A 82 16.76 1.23 -8.96
CA ALA A 82 17.36 2.52 -8.68
C ALA A 82 17.24 3.38 -9.95
N THR A 83 16.08 4.02 -10.15
CA THR A 83 15.80 5.23 -10.95
C THR A 83 14.28 5.35 -11.07
N TRP A 84 13.68 6.18 -10.24
CA TRP A 84 12.35 6.71 -10.53
C TRP A 84 12.52 8.02 -11.33
N PRO A 85 12.40 8.01 -12.67
CA PRO A 85 12.00 9.19 -13.40
C PRO A 85 10.54 9.02 -13.87
N LEU A 86 9.67 9.96 -13.47
CA LEU A 86 8.48 10.36 -14.23
C LEU A 86 7.35 9.31 -14.42
N THR A 87 6.54 9.00 -13.40
CA THR A 87 5.11 8.63 -13.68
C THR A 87 4.08 8.78 -12.55
N ILE A 88 4.45 9.09 -11.29
CA ILE A 88 3.44 9.37 -10.24
C ILE A 88 3.04 10.86 -10.13
N LEU A 89 3.57 11.72 -11.01
CA LEU A 89 3.16 13.13 -11.11
C LEU A 89 1.95 13.39 -12.02
N THR A 90 1.16 12.37 -12.42
CA THR A 90 0.04 12.57 -13.36
C THR A 90 -1.35 12.27 -12.81
N ILE A 91 -1.53 11.78 -11.58
CA ILE A 91 -2.89 11.70 -11.00
C ILE A 91 -2.89 12.26 -9.57
N MET A 92 -3.34 13.52 -9.50
CA MET A 92 -3.80 14.36 -8.36
C MET A 92 -3.05 15.69 -8.13
N PRO A 93 -3.02 16.65 -9.09
CA PRO A 93 -2.79 18.05 -8.74
C PRO A 93 -4.06 18.82 -8.32
N PHE A 94 -5.26 18.21 -8.28
CA PHE A 94 -6.50 18.96 -8.02
C PHE A 94 -7.56 18.12 -7.32
N LEU A 95 -7.65 18.18 -5.98
CA LEU A 95 -8.92 18.25 -5.24
C LEU A 95 -8.70 18.37 -3.72
N VAL A 96 -8.27 19.54 -3.27
CA VAL A 96 -8.72 20.07 -1.97
C VAL A 96 -9.10 21.52 -2.22
N PRO A 97 -10.40 21.88 -2.29
CA PRO A 97 -10.77 23.27 -2.12
C PRO A 97 -10.60 23.59 -0.64
N THR A 98 -9.58 24.38 -0.32
CA THR A 98 -9.51 25.17 0.90
C THR A 98 -10.81 25.95 1.03
N ARG A 99 -11.66 25.61 2.00
CA ARG A 99 -12.72 26.51 2.46
C ARG A 99 -12.15 27.38 3.56
N LEU A 100 -12.25 28.69 3.32
CA LEU A 100 -12.20 29.77 4.30
C LEU A 100 -13.25 29.57 5.40
#